data_AF-A0A8T2MAH8-F1
#
_entry.id   AF-A0A8T2MAH8-F1
#
_cell.length_a   1.000
_cell.length_b   1.000
_cell.length_c   1.000
_cell.angle_alpha   90.00
_cell.angle_beta   90.00
_cell.angle_gamma   90.00
#
_symmetry.space_group_name_H-M   'P 1'
#
loop_
_entity.id
_entity.type
_entity.pdbx_description
1 polymer ?
#
loop_
_entity_poly.entity_id
_entity_poly.type
_entity_poly.pdbx_seq_one_letter_code
_entity_poly.pdbx_strand_id
1 'polypeptide(L)'
;QVSGELVWAGQTRSSLSGLCCLTTALIVFTCSLIYASVYIYRYYIIPQAPDQSRFHCHVPYESAVSAPLRGAEELEENVGIFLQENYEQLTIPKITTSDPATIIHDFNQGLTAYHDVERDKCYITELNSTIVMPPRNLWELLINVKLRTRNKGIYLPQTFVVREELVVTGLVSDTQELGVFIHRLCKDKETFHLQRRITRRRIFRRELQNCRPIRHFENTFVMETLICESV
;
A
#
# COMPACT_ATOMS: atom_id res chain seq x y z
N GLN A 1 84.94 37.10 -28.11
CA GLN A 1 84.73 36.27 -26.91
C GLN A 1 83.44 36.75 -26.24
N VAL A 2 82.40 35.91 -26.32
CA VAL A 2 81.21 35.77 -25.43
C VAL A 2 80.25 36.98 -25.37
N SER A 3 79.06 36.93 -26.01
CA SER A 3 77.75 36.37 -25.56
C SER A 3 77.23 37.05 -24.28
N GLY A 4 75.95 37.41 -24.09
CA GLY A 4 74.68 37.24 -24.79
C GLY A 4 73.66 38.21 -24.16
N GLU A 5 72.74 38.75 -24.94
CA GLU A 5 71.31 38.39 -24.98
C GLU A 5 70.49 38.65 -23.70
N LEU A 6 69.42 39.43 -23.92
CA LEU A 6 68.31 39.69 -23.02
C LEU A 6 67.69 38.39 -22.50
N VAL A 7 67.45 38.32 -21.18
CA VAL A 7 66.49 37.38 -20.60
C VAL A 7 65.22 38.13 -20.21
N TRP A 8 64.17 37.83 -20.95
CA TRP A 8 62.80 38.31 -20.78
C TRP A 8 62.16 37.77 -19.50
N ALA A 9 61.23 38.57 -18.98
CA ALA A 9 60.40 38.32 -17.82
C ALA A 9 59.64 36.97 -17.89
N GLY A 10 59.76 36.19 -16.82
CA GLY A 10 59.09 34.91 -16.63
C GLY A 10 57.57 35.03 -16.50
N GLN A 11 56.90 34.15 -17.23
CA GLN A 11 55.47 34.08 -17.51
C GLN A 11 54.76 33.15 -16.52
N THR A 12 53.86 33.67 -15.67
CA THR A 12 52.98 32.88 -14.77
C THR A 12 51.50 33.11 -15.10
N ARG A 13 51.05 32.66 -16.27
CA ARG A 13 49.61 32.72 -16.67
C ARG A 13 49.00 31.41 -17.18
N SER A 14 49.79 30.34 -17.35
CA SER A 14 49.34 29.08 -17.96
C SER A 14 48.56 28.14 -17.01
N SER A 15 48.82 28.17 -15.70
CA SER A 15 48.25 27.24 -14.72
C SER A 15 46.76 27.48 -14.43
N LEU A 16 46.33 28.75 -14.33
CA LEU A 16 44.97 29.10 -13.93
C LEU A 16 43.94 28.84 -15.05
N SER A 17 44.33 29.10 -16.30
CA SER A 17 43.47 28.88 -17.47
C SER A 17 43.27 27.39 -17.77
N GLY A 18 44.33 26.58 -17.65
CA GLY A 18 44.22 25.13 -17.81
C GLY A 18 43.36 24.49 -16.73
N LEU A 19 43.49 24.93 -15.48
CA LEU A 19 42.67 24.44 -14.37
C LEU A 19 41.19 24.79 -14.56
N CYS A 20 40.88 25.99 -15.02
CA CYS A 20 39.49 26.42 -15.31
C CYS A 20 38.85 25.64 -16.47
N CYS A 21 39.62 25.33 -17.52
CA CYS A 21 39.14 24.49 -18.63
C CYS A 21 38.89 23.03 -18.18
N LEU A 22 39.75 22.49 -17.31
CA LEU A 22 39.57 21.13 -16.79
C LEU A 22 38.34 21.03 -15.87
N THR A 23 38.12 22.01 -14.98
CA THR A 23 36.95 22.01 -14.09
C THR A 23 35.65 22.16 -14.86
N THR A 24 35.61 23.04 -15.86
CA THR A 24 34.42 23.21 -16.73
C THR A 24 34.13 21.95 -17.55
N ALA A 25 35.16 21.30 -18.11
CA ALA A 25 34.98 20.03 -18.82
C ALA A 25 34.44 18.91 -17.90
N LEU A 26 34.93 18.82 -16.66
CA LEU A 26 34.44 17.86 -15.67
C LEU A 26 32.98 18.13 -15.27
N ILE A 27 32.59 19.40 -15.11
CA ILE A 27 31.19 19.76 -14.80
C ILE A 27 30.28 19.36 -15.97
N VAL A 28 30.65 19.70 -17.21
CA VAL A 28 29.86 19.35 -18.40
C VAL A 28 29.73 17.83 -18.53
N PHE A 29 30.81 17.09 -18.29
CA PHE A 29 30.79 15.64 -18.34
C PHE A 29 29.88 15.04 -17.26
N THR A 30 29.98 15.51 -16.00
CA THR A 30 29.13 15.01 -14.92
C THR A 30 27.66 15.36 -15.13
N CYS A 31 27.35 16.59 -15.58
CA CYS A 31 25.99 16.98 -15.96
C CYS A 31 25.44 16.12 -17.09
N SER A 32 26.27 15.80 -18.10
CA SER A 32 25.87 14.94 -19.22
C SER A 32 25.59 13.50 -18.77
N LEU A 33 26.41 12.95 -17.86
CA LEU A 33 26.17 11.64 -17.27
C LEU A 33 24.89 11.61 -16.41
N ILE A 34 24.66 12.65 -15.61
CA ILE A 34 23.43 12.79 -14.81
C ILE A 34 22.22 12.87 -15.75
N TYR A 35 22.27 13.69 -16.79
CA TYR A 35 21.16 13.79 -17.74
C TYR A 35 20.90 12.49 -18.49
N ALA A 36 21.94 11.84 -18.99
CA ALA A 36 21.85 10.55 -19.69
C ALA A 36 21.28 9.46 -18.76
N SER A 37 21.75 9.39 -17.51
CA SER A 37 21.24 8.44 -16.52
C SER A 37 19.77 8.71 -16.16
N VAL A 38 19.36 9.97 -15.97
CA VAL A 38 17.95 10.33 -15.73
C VAL A 38 17.09 9.99 -16.95
N TYR A 39 17.57 10.26 -18.17
CA TYR A 39 16.87 9.95 -19.40
C TYR A 39 16.68 8.44 -19.58
N ILE A 40 17.75 7.66 -19.41
CA ILE A 40 17.69 6.19 -19.48
C ILE A 40 16.78 5.64 -18.39
N TYR A 41 16.92 6.13 -17.15
CA TYR A 41 16.11 5.69 -16.02
C TYR A 41 14.62 5.97 -16.28
N ARG A 42 14.26 7.18 -16.74
CA ARG A 42 12.87 7.57 -17.01
C ARG A 42 12.24 6.85 -18.20
N TYR A 43 13.00 6.65 -19.28
CA TYR A 43 12.44 6.20 -20.55
C TYR A 43 12.57 4.70 -20.79
N TYR A 44 13.62 4.06 -20.25
CA TYR A 44 13.86 2.63 -20.45
C TYR A 44 13.59 1.81 -19.19
N ILE A 45 13.99 2.30 -18.01
CA ILE A 45 13.87 1.51 -16.77
C ILE A 45 12.48 1.61 -16.13
N ILE A 46 11.91 2.82 -15.97
CA ILE A 46 10.58 3.00 -15.36
C ILE A 46 9.47 2.27 -16.14
N PRO A 47 9.41 2.31 -17.50
CA PRO A 47 8.36 1.60 -18.23
C PRO A 47 8.55 0.09 -18.28
N GLN A 48 9.79 -0.41 -18.11
CA GLN A 48 10.11 -1.84 -18.11
C GLN A 48 10.13 -2.46 -16.71
N ALA A 49 10.11 -1.66 -15.64
CA ALA A 49 9.83 -2.18 -14.33
C ALA A 49 8.44 -2.83 -14.41
N PRO A 50 8.33 -4.16 -14.19
CA PRO A 50 7.01 -4.76 -14.05
C PRO A 50 6.27 -3.99 -12.95
N ASP A 51 4.95 -4.00 -12.99
CA ASP A 51 4.09 -3.40 -11.97
C ASP A 51 4.41 -4.03 -10.60
N GLN A 52 5.51 -3.57 -9.97
CA GLN A 52 6.07 -4.01 -8.69
C GLN A 52 5.24 -3.46 -7.53
N SER A 53 4.00 -3.08 -7.81
CA SER A 53 2.96 -2.73 -6.87
C SER A 53 2.46 -3.94 -6.10
N ARG A 54 2.68 -5.17 -6.59
CA ARG A 54 2.19 -6.39 -5.95
C ARG A 54 3.19 -6.94 -4.94
N PHE A 55 2.76 -6.96 -3.69
CA PHE A 55 3.45 -7.48 -2.53
C PHE A 55 2.69 -8.68 -1.97
N HIS A 56 3.43 -9.62 -1.41
CA HIS A 56 2.88 -10.77 -0.74
C HIS A 56 3.20 -10.66 0.75
N CYS A 57 2.17 -10.61 1.58
CA CYS A 57 2.28 -10.46 3.03
C CYS A 57 1.87 -11.77 3.69
N HIS A 58 2.70 -12.25 4.60
CA HIS A 58 2.46 -13.46 5.39
C HIS A 58 2.71 -13.11 6.85
N VAL A 59 1.68 -13.29 7.68
CA VAL A 59 1.71 -12.95 9.10
C VAL A 59 1.14 -14.10 9.93
N PRO A 60 1.98 -14.83 10.68
CA PRO A 60 1.49 -15.81 11.65
C PRO A 60 0.86 -15.09 12.85
N TYR A 61 -0.36 -15.47 13.22
CA TYR A 61 -1.03 -14.96 14.41
C TYR A 61 -1.66 -16.07 15.24
N GLU A 62 -1.77 -15.86 16.56
CA GLU A 62 -2.33 -16.86 17.46
C GLU A 62 -3.80 -16.53 17.79
N SER A 63 -4.72 -17.32 17.22
CA SER A 63 -6.14 -17.27 17.57
C SER A 63 -6.35 -17.92 18.95
N ALA A 64 -6.66 -17.14 20.00
CA ALA A 64 -6.94 -17.69 21.34
C ALA A 64 -8.17 -18.61 21.41
N VAL A 65 -8.98 -18.66 20.34
CA VAL A 65 -10.14 -19.57 20.21
C VAL A 65 -9.69 -21.02 19.92
N SER A 66 -8.41 -21.23 19.59
CA SER A 66 -7.82 -22.54 19.28
C SER A 66 -6.76 -22.91 20.34
N ALA A 67 -7.19 -23.25 21.56
CA ALA A 67 -6.32 -23.92 22.53
C ALA A 67 -5.76 -25.25 21.94
N PRO A 68 -4.69 -25.82 22.53
CA PRO A 68 -3.36 -26.06 21.95
C PRO A 68 -3.25 -27.10 20.79
N LEU A 69 -4.36 -27.51 20.18
CA LEU A 69 -4.45 -28.63 19.25
C LEU A 69 -4.20 -28.28 17.77
N ARG A 70 -4.13 -26.98 17.40
CA ARG A 70 -4.05 -26.57 15.97
C ARG A 70 -2.94 -25.58 15.58
N GLY A 71 -2.09 -25.15 16.51
CA GLY A 71 -0.99 -24.23 16.19
C GLY A 71 -1.47 -22.83 15.78
N ALA A 72 -0.51 -21.94 15.55
CA ALA A 72 -0.78 -20.58 15.06
C ALA A 72 -1.52 -20.64 13.71
N GLU A 73 -2.56 -19.80 13.52
CA GLU A 73 -3.18 -19.62 12.20
C GLU A 73 -2.34 -18.60 11.42
N GLU A 74 -2.05 -18.90 10.16
CA GLU A 74 -1.31 -17.99 9.30
C GLU A 74 -2.29 -17.15 8.48
N LEU A 75 -2.22 -15.84 8.61
CA LEU A 75 -2.91 -14.91 7.73
C LEU A 75 -2.01 -14.62 6.54
N GLU A 76 -2.51 -14.96 5.35
CA GLU A 76 -1.85 -14.67 4.08
C GLU A 76 -2.68 -13.63 3.33
N GLU A 77 -2.05 -12.62 2.73
CA GLU A 77 -2.73 -11.67 1.86
C GLU A 77 -1.80 -11.20 0.73
N ASN A 78 -2.40 -10.90 -0.43
CA ASN A 78 -1.71 -10.27 -1.53
C ASN A 78 -2.13 -8.81 -1.63
N VAL A 79 -1.18 -7.88 -1.64
CA VAL A 79 -1.42 -6.43 -1.63
C VAL A 79 -0.86 -5.81 -2.90
N GLY A 80 -1.72 -5.25 -3.75
CA GLY A 80 -1.35 -4.41 -4.89
C GLY A 80 -1.46 -2.93 -4.53
N ILE A 81 -0.37 -2.16 -4.58
CA ILE A 81 -0.34 -0.72 -4.28
C ILE A 81 -0.09 0.08 -5.56
N PHE A 82 -1.12 0.76 -6.06
CA PHE A 82 -1.08 1.49 -7.32
C PHE A 82 -0.90 2.98 -7.04
N LEU A 83 0.35 3.46 -7.11
CA LEU A 83 0.71 4.84 -6.73
C LEU A 83 0.17 5.89 -7.69
N GLN A 84 0.18 5.60 -8.99
CA GLN A 84 -0.26 6.53 -10.03
C GLN A 84 -1.76 6.75 -9.96
N GLU A 85 -2.50 5.66 -9.78
CA GLU A 85 -3.95 5.65 -9.68
C GLU A 85 -4.46 5.93 -8.25
N ASN A 86 -3.57 5.92 -7.26
CA ASN A 86 -3.82 6.18 -5.85
C ASN A 86 -4.94 5.28 -5.28
N TYR A 87 -4.79 3.97 -5.46
CA TYR A 87 -5.60 2.95 -4.79
C TYR A 87 -4.74 1.75 -4.37
N GLU A 88 -5.23 0.98 -3.41
CA GLU A 88 -4.66 -0.34 -3.12
C GLU A 88 -5.73 -1.43 -3.19
N GLN A 89 -5.28 -2.64 -3.49
CA GLN A 89 -6.10 -3.83 -3.59
C GLN A 89 -5.51 -4.94 -2.72
N LEU A 90 -6.28 -5.44 -1.76
CA LEU A 90 -5.92 -6.59 -0.93
C LEU A 90 -6.73 -7.81 -1.40
N THR A 91 -6.08 -8.95 -1.50
CA THR A 91 -6.71 -10.23 -1.84
C THR A 91 -6.44 -11.22 -0.71
N ILE A 92 -7.51 -11.59 0.00
CA ILE A 92 -7.48 -12.49 1.15
C ILE A 92 -7.96 -13.88 0.69
N PRO A 93 -7.13 -14.92 0.80
CA PRO A 93 -7.50 -16.29 0.51
C PRO A 93 -8.44 -16.86 1.58
N LYS A 94 -9.11 -17.97 1.27
CA LYS A 94 -10.02 -18.61 2.22
C LYS A 94 -9.23 -19.20 3.40
N ILE A 95 -9.66 -18.87 4.61
CA ILE A 95 -9.16 -19.44 5.87
C ILE A 95 -10.34 -20.12 6.60
N THR A 96 -10.05 -21.03 7.53
CA THR A 96 -11.04 -21.73 8.37
C THR A 96 -11.96 -20.80 9.15
N THR A 97 -11.46 -19.63 9.55
CA THR A 97 -12.12 -18.72 10.49
C THR A 97 -12.60 -17.41 9.86
N SER A 98 -12.38 -17.21 8.55
CA SER A 98 -12.70 -15.96 7.86
C SER A 98 -13.10 -16.18 6.40
N ASP A 99 -13.97 -15.32 5.91
CA ASP A 99 -14.42 -15.38 4.51
C ASP A 99 -13.37 -14.80 3.56
N PRO A 100 -13.21 -15.40 2.36
CA PRO A 100 -12.28 -14.91 1.37
C PRO A 100 -12.82 -13.60 0.80
N ALA A 101 -11.95 -12.61 0.65
CA ALA A 101 -12.39 -11.29 0.23
C ALA A 101 -11.38 -10.61 -0.67
N THR A 102 -11.89 -9.78 -1.58
CA THR A 102 -11.07 -8.76 -2.25
C THR A 102 -11.47 -7.39 -1.69
N ILE A 103 -10.49 -6.64 -1.20
CA ILE A 103 -10.70 -5.31 -0.63
C ILE A 103 -10.03 -4.29 -1.53
N ILE A 104 -10.72 -3.20 -1.86
CA ILE A 104 -10.14 -2.03 -2.54
C ILE A 104 -10.26 -0.83 -1.63
N HIS A 105 -9.14 -0.13 -1.44
CA HIS A 105 -9.10 1.21 -0.85
C HIS A 105 -8.88 2.21 -1.98
N ASP A 106 -9.93 2.96 -2.32
CA ASP A 106 -9.84 4.07 -3.27
C ASP A 106 -9.59 5.35 -2.48
N PHE A 107 -8.34 5.82 -2.49
CA PHE A 107 -7.94 7.00 -1.73
C PHE A 107 -8.44 8.31 -2.35
N ASN A 108 -8.82 8.29 -3.64
CA ASN A 108 -9.36 9.46 -4.31
C ASN A 108 -10.83 9.65 -3.95
N GLN A 109 -11.60 8.57 -3.96
CA GLN A 109 -13.02 8.60 -3.56
C GLN A 109 -13.19 8.60 -2.04
N GLY A 110 -12.17 8.16 -1.29
CA GLY A 110 -12.28 7.99 0.17
C GLY A 110 -13.23 6.85 0.52
N LEU A 111 -13.24 5.79 -0.28
CA LEU A 111 -14.12 4.63 -0.11
C LEU A 111 -13.32 3.34 0.05
N THR A 112 -13.86 2.44 0.86
CA THR A 112 -13.43 1.04 0.94
C THR A 112 -14.53 0.15 0.37
N ALA A 113 -14.17 -0.74 -0.55
CA ALA A 113 -15.04 -1.77 -1.08
C ALA A 113 -14.56 -3.15 -0.64
N TYR A 114 -15.45 -3.92 -0.02
CA TYR A 114 -15.26 -5.33 0.30
C TYR A 114 -16.06 -6.16 -0.69
N HIS A 115 -15.41 -7.07 -1.43
CA HIS A 115 -16.07 -8.12 -2.19
C HIS A 115 -15.91 -9.44 -1.43
N ASP A 116 -17.01 -9.93 -0.87
CA ASP A 116 -17.10 -11.27 -0.27
C ASP A 116 -17.20 -12.29 -1.42
N VAL A 117 -16.12 -13.03 -1.62
CA VAL A 117 -15.98 -13.95 -2.76
C VAL A 117 -16.90 -15.16 -2.61
N GLU A 118 -17.24 -15.56 -1.38
CA GLU A 118 -18.08 -16.73 -1.14
C GLU A 118 -19.55 -16.49 -1.50
N ARG A 119 -20.01 -15.24 -1.37
CA ARG A 119 -21.41 -14.86 -1.62
C ARG A 119 -21.61 -14.01 -2.87
N ASP A 120 -20.51 -13.62 -3.48
CA ASP A 120 -20.46 -12.72 -4.61
C ASP A 120 -21.20 -11.40 -4.37
N LYS A 121 -21.00 -10.83 -3.17
CA LYS A 121 -21.60 -9.56 -2.74
C LYS A 121 -20.54 -8.51 -2.49
N CYS A 122 -20.85 -7.28 -2.86
CA CYS A 122 -20.02 -6.12 -2.57
C CYS A 122 -20.61 -5.30 -1.42
N TYR A 123 -19.72 -4.73 -0.62
CA TYR A 123 -20.08 -3.89 0.50
C TYR A 123 -19.18 -2.65 0.53
N ILE A 124 -19.79 -1.48 0.61
CA ILE A 124 -19.12 -0.19 0.43
C ILE A 124 -19.22 0.62 1.72
N THR A 125 -18.10 1.13 2.20
CA THR A 125 -18.02 1.99 3.38
C THR A 125 -17.10 3.16 3.14
N GLU A 126 -17.24 4.21 3.95
CA GLU A 126 -16.28 5.32 3.96
C GLU A 126 -14.91 4.83 4.47
N LEU A 127 -13.85 5.24 3.78
CA LEU A 127 -12.48 4.92 4.16
C LEU A 127 -12.14 5.54 5.51
N ASN A 128 -11.57 4.75 6.43
CA ASN A 128 -11.04 5.29 7.66
C ASN A 128 -9.60 5.78 7.45
N SER A 129 -9.46 7.05 7.08
CA SER A 129 -8.17 7.68 6.78
C SER A 129 -7.21 7.79 7.98
N THR A 130 -7.65 7.43 9.19
CA THR A 130 -6.75 7.37 10.36
C THR A 130 -6.02 6.04 10.47
N ILE A 131 -6.55 4.99 9.85
CA ILE A 131 -6.01 3.64 9.85
C ILE A 131 -5.33 3.34 8.52
N VAL A 132 -6.01 3.67 7.42
CA VAL A 132 -5.58 3.39 6.06
C VAL A 132 -5.26 4.71 5.37
N MET A 133 -4.01 4.93 4.98
CA MET A 133 -3.60 6.16 4.29
C MET A 133 -2.79 5.84 3.03
N PRO A 134 -2.98 6.64 1.95
CA PRO A 134 -2.12 6.53 0.79
C PRO A 134 -0.67 6.89 1.19
N PRO A 135 0.33 6.19 0.63
CA PRO A 135 1.73 6.55 0.83
C PRO A 135 2.01 7.93 0.23
N ARG A 136 2.52 8.88 1.02
CA ARG A 136 2.80 10.26 0.58
C ARG A 136 4.10 10.36 -0.22
N ASN A 137 5.01 9.40 -0.08
CA ASN A 137 6.26 9.32 -0.84
C ASN A 137 6.80 7.88 -0.94
N LEU A 138 7.80 7.67 -1.82
CA LEU A 138 8.42 6.36 -2.04
C LEU A 138 9.05 5.77 -0.76
N TRP A 139 9.60 6.60 0.12
CA TRP A 139 10.16 6.13 1.39
C TRP A 139 9.09 5.57 2.33
N GLU A 140 7.95 6.24 2.41
CA GLU A 140 6.80 5.84 3.20
C GLU A 140 6.18 4.56 2.63
N LEU A 141 6.07 4.45 1.31
CA LEU A 141 5.72 3.19 0.65
C LEU A 141 6.67 2.06 1.04
N LEU A 142 7.99 2.29 0.93
CA LEU A 142 9.00 1.29 1.25
C LEU A 142 8.95 0.87 2.73
N ILE A 143 8.70 1.80 3.64
CA ILE A 143 8.53 1.52 5.06
C ILE A 143 7.25 0.72 5.30
N ASN A 144 6.12 1.14 4.76
CA ASN A 144 4.82 0.47 4.94
C ASN A 144 4.83 -0.93 4.35
N VAL A 145 5.35 -1.08 3.13
CA VAL A 145 5.57 -2.38 2.49
C VAL A 145 6.51 -3.23 3.33
N LYS A 146 7.61 -2.67 3.85
CA LYS A 146 8.54 -3.42 4.69
C LYS A 146 7.91 -3.82 6.02
N LEU A 147 7.05 -3.00 6.62
CA LEU A 147 6.32 -3.36 7.83
C LEU A 147 5.29 -4.48 7.55
N ARG A 148 4.59 -4.43 6.41
CA ARG A 148 3.62 -5.46 5.99
C ARG A 148 4.28 -6.78 5.55
N THR A 149 5.40 -6.72 4.83
CA THR A 149 6.05 -7.90 4.20
C THR A 149 7.21 -8.52 4.99
N ARG A 150 7.91 -7.75 5.84
CA ARG A 150 9.09 -8.24 6.59
C ARG A 150 8.71 -9.00 7.86
N ASN A 151 7.42 -9.15 8.15
CA ASN A 151 6.91 -9.91 9.29
C ASN A 151 6.98 -11.44 9.12
N LYS A 152 7.89 -11.96 8.26
CA LYS A 152 8.34 -13.36 8.35
C LYS A 152 9.07 -13.57 9.68
N GLY A 153 8.32 -13.76 10.77
CA GLY A 153 8.84 -14.14 12.09
C GLY A 153 8.38 -13.30 13.28
N ILE A 154 7.55 -12.27 13.11
CA ILE A 154 6.94 -11.56 14.25
C ILE A 154 5.56 -12.18 14.49
N TYR A 155 5.48 -13.05 15.50
CA TYR A 155 4.20 -13.58 15.97
C TYR A 155 3.39 -12.46 16.62
N LEU A 156 2.21 -12.16 16.08
CA LEU A 156 1.29 -11.19 16.68
C LEU A 156 0.33 -11.91 17.64
N PRO A 157 0.34 -11.60 18.95
CA PRO A 157 -0.65 -12.14 19.87
C PRO A 157 -2.03 -11.50 19.64
N GLN A 158 -3.09 -12.14 20.14
CA GLN A 158 -4.48 -11.71 19.93
C GLN A 158 -4.77 -10.25 20.35
N THR A 159 -3.99 -9.66 21.26
CA THR A 159 -4.11 -8.23 21.64
C THR A 159 -3.89 -7.26 20.49
N PHE A 160 -3.33 -7.72 19.37
CA PHE A 160 -3.15 -6.97 18.14
C PHE A 160 -4.26 -7.22 17.11
N VAL A 161 -5.34 -7.91 17.49
CA VAL A 161 -6.55 -8.02 16.66
C VAL A 161 -7.51 -6.91 17.05
N VAL A 162 -7.73 -5.96 16.14
CA VAL A 162 -8.71 -4.88 16.30
C VAL A 162 -10.00 -5.31 15.60
N ARG A 163 -11.14 -5.15 16.27
CA ARG A 163 -12.44 -5.53 15.74
C ARG A 163 -13.28 -4.30 15.41
N GLU A 164 -13.85 -4.29 14.21
CA GLU A 164 -14.87 -3.31 13.81
C GLU A 164 -16.18 -4.01 13.41
N GLU A 165 -17.31 -3.39 13.76
CA GLU A 165 -18.64 -3.88 13.39
C GLU A 165 -19.28 -2.93 12.37
N LEU A 166 -19.60 -3.48 11.20
CA LEU A 166 -20.25 -2.80 10.09
C LEU A 166 -21.65 -3.39 9.88
N VAL A 167 -22.64 -2.53 9.75
CA VAL A 167 -24.04 -2.95 9.54
C VAL A 167 -24.47 -2.54 8.13
N VAL A 168 -25.14 -3.45 7.44
CA VAL A 168 -25.74 -3.19 6.13
C VAL A 168 -26.89 -2.18 6.27
N THR A 169 -26.86 -1.09 5.51
CA THR A 169 -27.86 -0.01 5.60
C THR A 169 -28.76 0.10 4.36
N GLY A 170 -28.29 -0.29 3.18
CA GLY A 170 -29.08 -0.19 1.95
C GLY A 170 -28.37 -0.73 0.72
N LEU A 171 -29.12 -0.89 -0.38
CA LEU A 171 -28.59 -1.32 -1.67
C LEU A 171 -28.01 -0.13 -2.44
N VAL A 172 -26.87 -0.32 -3.10
CA VAL A 172 -26.30 0.63 -4.07
C VAL A 172 -26.90 0.36 -5.43
N SER A 173 -27.57 1.36 -6.00
CA SER A 173 -28.24 1.22 -7.31
C SER A 173 -27.28 1.39 -8.49
N ASP A 174 -26.34 2.33 -8.39
CA ASP A 174 -25.33 2.57 -9.43
C ASP A 174 -23.92 2.48 -8.85
N THR A 175 -23.14 1.54 -9.37
CA THR A 175 -21.74 1.34 -8.96
C THR A 175 -20.78 2.28 -9.70
N GLN A 176 -21.21 2.95 -10.78
CA GLN A 176 -20.37 3.88 -11.54
C GLN A 176 -20.00 5.12 -10.72
N GLU A 177 -20.89 5.55 -9.82
CA GLU A 177 -20.67 6.69 -8.91
C GLU A 177 -19.57 6.40 -7.87
N LEU A 178 -19.24 5.13 -7.63
CA LEU A 178 -18.24 4.71 -6.65
C LEU A 178 -16.79 4.84 -7.15
N GLY A 179 -16.60 5.22 -8.42
CA GLY A 179 -15.29 5.28 -9.07
C GLY A 179 -14.94 4.03 -9.87
N VAL A 180 -13.97 4.18 -10.78
CA VAL A 180 -13.65 3.17 -11.82
C VAL A 180 -13.18 1.84 -11.22
N PHE A 181 -12.40 1.89 -10.15
CA PHE A 181 -11.79 0.70 -9.54
C PHE A 181 -12.83 -0.13 -8.79
N ILE A 182 -13.63 0.53 -7.94
CA ILE A 182 -14.73 -0.11 -7.21
C ILE A 182 -15.80 -0.60 -8.18
N HIS A 183 -16.16 0.19 -9.19
CA HIS A 183 -17.09 -0.24 -10.24
C HIS A 183 -16.60 -1.52 -10.92
N ARG A 184 -15.32 -1.59 -11.31
CA ARG A 184 -14.75 -2.79 -11.95
C ARG A 184 -14.83 -4.03 -11.05
N LEU A 185 -14.60 -3.87 -9.75
CA LEU A 185 -14.69 -4.97 -8.79
C LEU A 185 -16.15 -5.43 -8.59
N CYS A 186 -17.07 -4.49 -8.42
CA CYS A 186 -18.44 -4.74 -7.98
C CYS A 186 -19.46 -4.80 -9.12
N LYS A 187 -19.02 -4.64 -10.37
CA LYS A 187 -19.88 -4.81 -11.54
C LYS A 187 -20.56 -6.17 -11.50
N ASP A 188 -21.85 -6.16 -11.82
CA ASP A 188 -22.73 -7.33 -11.90
C ASP A 188 -22.97 -8.06 -10.56
N LYS A 189 -22.68 -7.41 -9.42
CA LYS A 189 -22.86 -7.96 -8.06
C LYS A 189 -23.83 -7.14 -7.24
N GLU A 190 -24.56 -7.79 -6.34
CA GLU A 190 -25.34 -7.08 -5.33
C GLU A 190 -24.40 -6.26 -4.44
N THR A 191 -24.58 -4.94 -4.45
CA THR A 191 -23.69 -4.01 -3.74
C THR A 191 -24.47 -3.29 -2.66
N PHE A 192 -23.94 -3.25 -1.43
CA PHE A 192 -24.61 -2.66 -0.28
C PHE A 192 -23.77 -1.58 0.38
N HIS A 193 -24.41 -0.54 0.91
CA HIS A 193 -23.76 0.39 1.83
C HIS A 193 -23.64 -0.22 3.22
N LEU A 194 -22.49 0.03 3.83
CA LEU A 194 -22.20 -0.30 5.22
C LEU A 194 -22.08 0.98 6.03
N GLN A 195 -22.49 0.89 7.29
CA GLN A 195 -22.26 1.94 8.28
C GLN A 195 -21.57 1.35 9.51
N ARG A 196 -20.57 2.08 10.02
CA ARG A 196 -19.91 1.73 11.27
C ARG A 196 -20.89 1.79 12.44
N ARG A 197 -20.94 0.72 13.22
CA ARG A 197 -21.73 0.69 14.45
C ARG A 197 -21.03 1.52 15.51
N ILE A 198 -21.60 2.67 15.87
CA ILE A 198 -21.06 3.51 16.95
C ILE A 198 -21.39 2.86 18.30
N THR A 199 -20.41 2.22 18.92
CA THR A 199 -20.56 1.54 20.22
C THR A 199 -20.67 2.56 21.37
N ARG A 200 -21.82 3.23 21.53
CA ARG A 200 -22.12 3.99 22.75
C ARG A 200 -22.40 3.01 23.89
N ARG A 201 -21.35 2.60 24.63
CA ARG A 201 -21.35 1.97 25.99
C ARG A 201 -22.73 1.49 26.52
N ARG A 202 -23.40 0.60 25.82
CA ARG A 202 -24.56 -0.14 26.30
C ARG A 202 -24.34 -1.57 25.89
N ILE A 203 -24.32 -2.43 26.90
CA ILE A 203 -24.29 -3.88 26.75
C ILE A 203 -25.53 -4.24 25.94
N PHE A 204 -25.37 -4.42 24.64
CA PHE A 204 -26.42 -4.95 23.80
C PHE A 204 -26.41 -6.47 23.97
N ARG A 205 -27.58 -7.00 24.33
CA ARG A 205 -27.88 -8.42 24.35
C ARG A 205 -27.44 -9.00 22.99
N ARG A 206 -26.76 -10.14 23.00
CA ARG A 206 -26.36 -10.89 21.78
C ARG A 206 -27.62 -11.35 21.03
N GLU A 207 -28.33 -10.42 20.41
CA GLU A 207 -29.22 -10.77 19.32
C GLU A 207 -28.32 -11.39 18.25
N LEU A 208 -28.69 -12.58 17.79
CA LEU A 208 -27.97 -13.35 16.79
C LEU A 208 -28.04 -12.61 15.45
N GLN A 209 -27.35 -11.47 15.33
CA GLN A 209 -27.06 -10.88 14.04
C GLN A 209 -26.11 -11.84 13.33
N ASN A 210 -26.48 -12.23 12.11
CA ASN A 210 -25.65 -13.06 11.25
C ASN A 210 -24.46 -12.22 10.76
N CYS A 211 -23.47 -12.05 11.63
CA CYS A 211 -22.28 -11.28 11.35
C CYS A 211 -21.19 -12.19 10.80
N ARG A 212 -20.47 -11.70 9.80
CA ARG A 212 -19.44 -12.47 9.09
C ARG A 212 -18.09 -11.81 9.23
N PRO A 213 -17.04 -12.55 9.66
CA PRO A 213 -15.72 -12.00 9.84
C PRO A 213 -14.89 -12.04 8.55
N ILE A 214 -14.40 -10.87 8.14
CA ILE A 214 -13.30 -10.73 7.19
C ILE A 214 -12.06 -10.28 7.97
N ARG A 215 -11.00 -11.07 7.92
CA ARG A 215 -9.72 -10.80 8.58
C ARG A 215 -8.69 -10.40 7.53
N HIS A 216 -8.05 -9.25 7.74
CA HIS A 216 -7.02 -8.72 6.86
C HIS A 216 -6.01 -7.91 7.67
N PHE A 217 -4.86 -7.59 7.09
CA PHE A 217 -3.81 -6.86 7.77
C PHE A 217 -3.86 -5.37 7.45
N GLU A 218 -4.06 -4.56 8.48
CA GLU A 218 -4.09 -3.10 8.38
C GLU A 218 -2.81 -2.51 8.95
N ASN A 219 -1.78 -2.46 8.10
CA ASN A 219 -0.47 -1.83 8.35
C ASN A 219 0.41 -2.49 9.44
N THR A 220 -0.02 -2.54 10.69
CA THR A 220 0.75 -3.10 11.82
C THR A 220 -0.02 -4.08 12.69
N PHE A 221 -1.32 -4.25 12.44
CA PHE A 221 -2.21 -5.07 13.24
C PHE A 221 -3.20 -5.81 12.35
N VAL A 222 -3.83 -6.85 12.90
CA VAL A 222 -4.87 -7.61 12.19
C VAL A 222 -6.22 -6.95 12.43
N MET A 223 -6.92 -6.60 11.37
CA MET A 223 -8.29 -6.10 11.43
C MET A 223 -9.27 -7.25 11.25
N GLU A 224 -10.22 -7.39 12.18
CA GLU A 224 -11.38 -8.27 12.06
C GLU A 224 -12.64 -7.42 11.82
N THR A 225 -13.05 -7.34 10.56
CA THR A 225 -14.24 -6.62 10.13
C THR A 225 -15.44 -7.57 10.18
N LEU A 226 -16.41 -7.28 11.05
CA LEU A 226 -17.67 -8.01 11.14
C LEU A 226 -18.73 -7.30 10.31
N ILE A 227 -19.14 -7.91 9.19
CA ILE A 227 -20.25 -7.43 8.37
C ILE A 227 -21.54 -8.10 8.86
N CYS A 228 -22.47 -7.31 9.39
CA CYS A 228 -23.72 -7.76 9.97
C CYS A 228 -24.92 -7.34 9.12
N GLU A 229 -25.81 -8.29 8.85
CA GLU A 229 -27.11 -8.03 8.23
C GLU A 229 -28.11 -7.53 9.30
N SER A 230 -28.89 -6.50 9.00
CA SER A 230 -30.01 -6.09 9.86
C SER A 230 -31.16 -7.09 9.71
N VAL A 231 -31.56 -7.72 10.81
CA VAL A 231 -32.77 -8.57 10.88
C VAL A 231 -34.03 -7.70 10.79
#